data_AF-A0A0W8IQ67-F1
#
_entry.id   AF-A0A0W8IQ67-F1
#
_cell.length_a   1.000
_cell.length_b   1.000
_cell.length_c   1.000
_cell.angle_alpha   90.00
_cell.angle_beta   90.00
_cell.angle_gamma   90.00
#
_symmetry.space_group_name_H-M   'P 1'
#
loop_
_entity.id
_entity.type
_entity.pdbx_description
1 polymer ?
#
loop_
_entity_poly.entity_id
_entity_poly.type
_entity_poly.pdbx_seq_one_letter_code
_entity_poly.pdbx_strand_id
1 'polypeptide(L)'
;MSQPVPYDLDRPEAPPAEEIVELASRAAAADGDPPFSDQTLVDLRSAPDGGVGTVLARSRGGELLGAAVRVPEPDGAQLVELVVDPAHRGAGIGTALASAVAAGTTGTVRAWAHGGHPAAAALAARHGLSPVRDLHRLLRPLRGAADLPLPEEMPVGFRLRAFEPGRDEQEWLRVNAAAFAGHPEQGRMTLDDLRQREAEPWFDPAGFLLAVREDEPGTVAGFHWTKVHAGGADHGPLGEVYAVGVVPGHQGTGLGRALTAAGVNHLARQGLDEVMLYVDGDNAAALRLYEALGFRPWHLDVMYAGDLPA
;
A
#
# COMPACT_ATOMS: atom_id res chain seq x y z
N MET A 1 18.06 33.13 0.44
CA MET A 1 16.65 32.77 0.74
C MET A 1 15.83 33.28 -0.42
N SER A 2 15.35 32.39 -1.30
CA SER A 2 14.46 32.79 -2.40
C SER A 2 13.15 33.30 -1.81
N GLN A 3 12.63 34.41 -2.34
CA GLN A 3 11.30 34.88 -1.96
C GLN A 3 10.25 33.82 -2.37
N PRO A 4 9.22 33.58 -1.56
CA PRO A 4 8.17 32.63 -1.91
C PRO A 4 7.48 33.07 -3.21
N VAL A 5 7.31 32.13 -4.14
CA VAL A 5 6.60 32.36 -5.40
C VAL A 5 5.13 32.65 -5.09
N PRO A 6 4.55 33.78 -5.54
CA PRO A 6 3.12 34.03 -5.38
C PRO A 6 2.30 32.98 -6.13
N TYR A 7 1.24 32.48 -5.48
CA TYR A 7 0.36 31.46 -6.03
C TYR A 7 -1.11 31.78 -5.77
N ASP A 8 -1.97 31.22 -6.62
CA ASP A 8 -3.42 31.26 -6.49
C ASP A 8 -3.96 29.83 -6.34
N LEU A 9 -5.12 29.69 -5.69
CA LEU A 9 -5.80 28.41 -5.56
C LEU A 9 -6.92 28.30 -6.60
N ASP A 10 -6.93 27.20 -7.34
CA ASP A 10 -7.99 26.84 -8.28
C ASP A 10 -8.72 25.56 -7.82
N ARG A 11 -9.94 25.37 -8.35
CA ARG A 11 -10.80 24.22 -8.10
C ARG A 11 -11.46 23.84 -9.42
N PRO A 12 -10.72 23.22 -10.34
CA PRO A 12 -11.26 22.90 -11.65
C PRO A 12 -12.40 21.87 -11.51
N GLU A 13 -13.45 22.02 -12.32
CA GLU A 13 -14.57 21.07 -12.34
C GLU A 13 -14.11 19.68 -12.78
N ALA A 14 -13.19 19.62 -13.74
CA ALA A 14 -12.52 18.40 -14.17
C ALA A 14 -11.05 18.41 -13.72
N PRO A 15 -10.56 17.37 -13.03
CA PRO A 15 -9.19 17.32 -12.56
C PRO A 15 -8.20 17.24 -13.74
N PRO A 16 -7.14 18.07 -13.79
CA PRO A 16 -6.07 17.94 -14.78
C PRO A 16 -5.15 16.78 -14.38
N ALA A 17 -5.64 15.55 -14.56
CA ALA A 17 -5.03 14.34 -14.04
C ALA A 17 -3.56 14.20 -14.43
N GLU A 18 -3.20 14.44 -15.69
CA GLU A 18 -1.83 14.29 -16.16
C GLU A 18 -0.88 15.34 -15.56
N GLU A 19 -1.31 16.59 -15.33
CA GLU A 19 -0.49 17.58 -14.63
C GLU A 19 -0.25 17.18 -13.16
N ILE A 20 -1.27 16.63 -12.51
CA ILE A 20 -1.17 16.13 -11.13
C ILE A 20 -0.23 14.92 -11.05
N VAL A 21 -0.29 14.01 -12.03
CA VAL A 21 0.60 12.85 -12.14
C VAL A 21 2.06 13.28 -12.37
N GLU A 22 2.30 14.29 -13.21
CA GLU A 22 3.64 14.85 -13.41
C GLU A 22 4.19 15.50 -12.13
N LEU A 23 3.36 16.25 -11.41
CA LEU A 23 3.73 16.81 -10.10
C LEU A 23 4.04 15.70 -9.09
N ALA A 24 3.20 14.66 -9.03
CA ALA A 24 3.40 13.51 -8.16
C ALA A 24 4.72 12.80 -8.47
N SER A 25 5.08 12.67 -9.74
CA SER A 25 6.34 12.07 -10.19
C SER A 25 7.55 12.89 -9.71
N ARG A 26 7.49 14.23 -9.79
CA ARG A 26 8.56 15.10 -9.26
C ARG A 26 8.71 14.98 -7.75
N ALA A 27 7.60 14.90 -7.01
CA ALA A 27 7.61 14.70 -5.57
C ALA A 27 8.17 13.32 -5.20
N ALA A 28 7.75 12.26 -5.89
CA ALA A 28 8.24 10.90 -5.68
C ALA A 28 9.74 10.78 -5.94
N ALA A 29 10.26 11.44 -6.98
CA ALA A 29 11.69 11.46 -7.25
C ALA A 29 12.52 12.15 -6.13
N ALA A 30 11.92 13.10 -5.40
CA ALA A 30 12.57 13.80 -4.30
C ALA A 30 12.42 13.10 -2.94
N ASP A 31 11.25 12.52 -2.68
CA ASP A 31 10.89 11.96 -1.37
C ASP A 31 11.10 10.44 -1.28
N GLY A 32 11.19 9.77 -2.43
CA GLY A 32 11.27 8.31 -2.53
C GLY A 32 9.92 7.59 -2.55
N ASP A 33 8.81 8.31 -2.34
CA ASP A 33 7.45 7.76 -2.30
C ASP A 33 6.47 8.52 -3.19
N PRO A 34 5.57 7.82 -3.90
CA PRO A 34 4.46 8.48 -4.57
C PRO A 34 3.54 9.15 -3.51
N PRO A 35 3.15 10.42 -3.72
CA PRO A 35 2.31 11.14 -2.76
C PRO A 35 0.82 10.79 -2.88
N PHE A 36 0.46 9.93 -3.83
CA PHE A 36 -0.91 9.46 -4.09
C PHE A 36 -0.94 7.94 -4.19
N SER A 37 -2.02 7.34 -3.72
CA SER A 37 -2.30 5.92 -3.91
C SER A 37 -2.65 5.59 -5.37
N ASP A 38 -2.40 4.34 -5.79
CA ASP A 38 -2.75 3.86 -7.13
C ASP A 38 -4.24 4.07 -7.43
N GLN A 39 -5.10 3.81 -6.45
CA GLN A 39 -6.54 4.03 -6.57
C GLN A 39 -6.87 5.51 -6.80
N THR A 40 -6.22 6.44 -6.10
CA THR A 40 -6.43 7.88 -6.32
C THR A 40 -6.00 8.30 -7.72
N LEU A 41 -4.92 7.75 -8.25
CA LEU A 41 -4.50 8.01 -9.64
C LEU A 41 -5.49 7.44 -10.67
N VAL A 42 -6.07 6.27 -10.41
CA VAL A 42 -7.14 5.69 -11.24
C VAL A 42 -8.38 6.58 -11.21
N ASP A 43 -8.80 7.02 -10.02
CA ASP A 43 -9.98 7.85 -9.84
C ASP A 43 -9.83 9.22 -10.50
N LEU A 44 -8.65 9.85 -10.39
CA LEU A 44 -8.32 11.11 -11.08
C LEU A 44 -8.48 10.99 -12.60
N ARG A 45 -8.02 9.88 -13.20
CA ARG A 45 -8.12 9.66 -14.66
C ARG A 45 -9.51 9.25 -15.12
N SER A 46 -10.27 8.60 -14.24
CA SER A 46 -11.56 8.01 -14.57
C SER A 46 -12.76 8.92 -14.26
N ALA A 47 -12.54 10.10 -13.70
CA ALA A 47 -13.60 11.00 -13.25
C ALA A 47 -13.82 12.23 -14.17
N PRO A 48 -14.66 12.12 -15.23
CA PRO A 48 -15.24 13.29 -15.88
C PRO A 48 -16.42 13.90 -15.11
N ASP A 49 -17.14 13.14 -14.26
CA ASP A 49 -18.46 13.52 -13.70
C ASP A 49 -18.56 13.55 -12.15
N GLY A 50 -17.55 14.04 -11.43
CA GLY A 50 -17.79 14.72 -10.15
C GLY A 50 -17.69 13.95 -8.82
N GLY A 51 -17.05 12.78 -8.78
CA GLY A 51 -16.72 12.12 -7.50
C GLY A 51 -15.49 12.70 -6.82
N VAL A 52 -14.41 12.91 -7.59
CA VAL A 52 -13.12 13.37 -7.09
C VAL A 52 -13.07 14.90 -7.05
N GLY A 53 -12.80 15.47 -5.88
CA GLY A 53 -12.55 16.90 -5.72
C GLY A 53 -11.06 17.21 -5.81
N THR A 54 -10.68 18.30 -6.50
CA THR A 54 -9.31 18.79 -6.49
C THR A 54 -9.22 20.25 -6.07
N VAL A 55 -8.15 20.59 -5.36
CA VAL A 55 -7.70 21.96 -5.14
C VAL A 55 -6.26 22.03 -5.60
N LEU A 56 -5.94 22.96 -6.50
CA LEU A 56 -4.57 23.13 -6.96
C LEU A 56 -4.02 24.49 -6.57
N ALA A 57 -2.71 24.55 -6.41
CA ALA A 57 -1.97 25.78 -6.20
C ALA A 57 -1.15 26.04 -7.46
N ARG A 58 -1.40 27.16 -8.13
CA ARG A 58 -0.70 27.54 -9.36
C ARG A 58 0.09 28.82 -9.17
N SER A 59 1.27 28.88 -9.77
CA SER A 59 2.01 30.14 -9.90
C SER A 59 1.23 31.11 -10.80
N ARG A 60 1.57 32.41 -10.75
CA ARG A 60 1.02 33.39 -11.70
C ARG A 60 1.31 33.07 -13.18
N GLY A 61 2.32 32.23 -13.43
CA GLY A 61 2.66 31.73 -14.77
C GLY A 61 1.89 30.49 -15.19
N GLY A 62 0.99 29.97 -14.36
CA GLY A 62 0.18 28.77 -14.63
C GLY A 62 0.82 27.45 -14.20
N GLU A 63 2.06 27.48 -13.71
CA GLU A 63 2.78 26.29 -13.24
C GLU A 63 2.09 25.68 -12.02
N LEU A 64 1.91 24.36 -12.02
CA LEU A 64 1.32 23.63 -10.90
C LEU A 64 2.36 23.41 -9.78
N LEU A 65 2.12 24.05 -8.63
CA LEU A 65 3.03 24.04 -7.47
C LEU A 65 2.58 23.08 -6.36
N GLY A 66 1.33 22.64 -6.40
CA GLY A 66 0.74 21.75 -5.40
C GLY A 66 -0.66 21.32 -5.80
N ALA A 67 -1.06 20.15 -5.31
CA ALA A 67 -2.39 19.60 -5.54
C ALA A 67 -2.86 18.87 -4.28
N ALA A 68 -4.14 19.01 -3.97
CA ALA A 68 -4.83 18.18 -2.99
C ALA A 68 -6.02 17.50 -3.68
N VAL A 69 -6.16 16.21 -3.43
CA VAL A 69 -7.17 15.33 -4.02
C VAL A 69 -8.05 14.83 -2.89
N ARG A 70 -9.36 14.88 -3.12
CA ARG A 70 -10.37 14.35 -2.21
C ARG A 70 -11.21 13.31 -2.93
N VAL A 71 -11.27 12.11 -2.36
CA VAL A 71 -12.03 10.99 -2.90
C VAL A 71 -13.10 10.57 -1.87
N PRO A 72 -14.39 10.52 -2.24
CA PRO A 72 -15.44 10.05 -1.36
C PRO A 72 -15.35 8.54 -1.18
N GLU A 73 -15.44 8.08 0.06
CA GLU A 73 -15.42 6.66 0.40
C GLU A 73 -16.85 6.11 0.57
N PRO A 74 -17.08 4.80 0.35
CA PRO A 74 -18.41 4.19 0.45
C PRO A 74 -19.11 4.32 1.81
N ASP A 75 -18.35 4.49 2.88
CA ASP A 75 -18.86 4.68 4.24
C ASP A 75 -19.19 6.15 4.57
N GLY A 76 -19.04 7.05 3.60
CA GLY A 76 -19.33 8.48 3.72
C GLY A 76 -18.14 9.32 4.16
N ALA A 77 -17.00 8.71 4.52
CA ALA A 77 -15.79 9.46 4.79
C ALA A 77 -15.20 10.06 3.51
N GLN A 78 -14.25 10.97 3.68
CA GLN A 78 -13.53 11.62 2.59
C GLN A 78 -12.04 11.30 2.72
N LEU A 79 -11.50 10.52 1.79
CA LEU A 79 -10.07 10.32 1.65
C LEU A 79 -9.43 11.59 1.09
N VAL A 80 -8.33 12.05 1.70
CA VAL A 80 -7.56 13.22 1.29
C VAL A 80 -6.10 12.85 1.12
N GLU A 81 -5.54 13.17 -0.04
CA GLU A 81 -4.12 13.05 -0.31
C GLU A 81 -3.61 14.40 -0.88
N LEU A 82 -2.37 14.78 -0.56
CA LEU A 82 -1.86 16.12 -0.89
C LEU A 82 -0.38 16.08 -1.21
N VAL A 83 0.00 16.80 -2.27
CA VAL A 83 1.39 17.01 -2.68
C VAL A 83 1.71 18.49 -2.85
N VAL A 84 2.93 18.88 -2.48
CA VAL A 84 3.53 20.17 -2.83
C VAL A 84 4.83 19.90 -3.57
N ASP A 85 5.04 20.62 -4.67
CA ASP A 85 6.26 20.53 -5.47
C ASP A 85 7.49 20.74 -4.55
N PRO A 86 8.47 19.81 -4.56
CA PRO A 86 9.64 19.89 -3.69
C PRO A 86 10.37 21.23 -3.70
N ALA A 87 10.44 21.88 -4.87
CA ALA A 87 11.13 23.17 -5.03
C ALA A 87 10.39 24.35 -4.36
N HIS A 88 9.12 24.15 -4.01
CA HIS A 88 8.22 25.21 -3.51
C HIS A 88 7.71 24.96 -2.08
N ARG A 89 8.28 23.97 -1.38
CA ARG A 89 7.96 23.70 0.03
C ARG A 89 8.41 24.84 0.95
N GLY A 90 7.77 24.94 2.10
CA GLY A 90 8.04 26.02 3.08
C GLY A 90 7.45 27.38 2.70
N ALA A 91 6.75 27.51 1.58
CA ALA A 91 6.07 28.73 1.14
C ALA A 91 4.59 28.84 1.60
N GLY A 92 4.14 27.94 2.48
CA GLY A 92 2.75 27.91 2.98
C GLY A 92 1.72 27.26 2.04
N ILE A 93 2.14 26.79 0.85
CA ILE A 93 1.26 26.16 -0.15
C ILE A 93 0.48 24.98 0.44
N GLY A 94 1.17 24.06 1.13
CA GLY A 94 0.51 22.89 1.73
C GLY A 94 -0.54 23.28 2.78
N THR A 95 -0.31 24.35 3.55
CA THR A 95 -1.29 24.89 4.50
C THR A 95 -2.50 25.50 3.79
N ALA A 96 -2.27 26.24 2.71
CA ALA A 96 -3.33 26.82 1.91
C ALA A 96 -4.22 25.74 1.25
N LEU A 97 -3.60 24.71 0.67
CA LEU A 97 -4.27 23.55 0.10
C LEU A 97 -5.10 22.78 1.14
N ALA A 98 -4.49 22.41 2.27
CA ALA A 98 -5.17 21.69 3.35
C ALA A 98 -6.36 22.50 3.90
N SER A 99 -6.19 23.83 4.07
CA SER A 99 -7.27 24.72 4.50
C SER A 99 -8.40 24.82 3.48
N ALA A 100 -8.06 24.86 2.20
CA ALA A 100 -9.03 24.92 1.12
C ALA A 100 -9.83 23.63 0.94
N VAL A 101 -9.21 22.46 1.15
CA VAL A 101 -9.91 21.17 1.20
C VAL A 101 -10.79 21.11 2.43
N ALA A 102 -10.27 21.47 3.60
CA ALA A 102 -11.02 21.43 4.86
C ALA A 102 -12.26 22.33 4.83
N ALA A 103 -12.16 23.54 4.26
CA ALA A 103 -13.30 24.46 4.12
C ALA A 103 -14.39 23.96 3.16
N GLY A 104 -14.06 23.02 2.26
CA GLY A 104 -14.99 22.45 1.29
C GLY A 104 -15.44 21.03 1.64
N THR A 105 -15.17 20.56 2.86
CA THR A 105 -15.38 19.18 3.29
C THR A 105 -15.99 19.15 4.69
N THR A 106 -17.01 18.32 4.89
CA THR A 106 -17.69 18.15 6.17
C THR A 106 -17.75 16.67 6.54
N GLY A 107 -17.76 16.38 7.85
CA GLY A 107 -17.79 15.00 8.34
C GLY A 107 -16.41 14.37 8.42
N THR A 108 -16.37 13.05 8.39
CA THR A 108 -15.15 12.26 8.64
C THR A 108 -14.18 12.38 7.48
N VAL A 109 -12.95 12.77 7.79
CA VAL A 109 -11.82 12.81 6.87
C VAL A 109 -10.81 11.75 7.26
N ARG A 110 -10.27 11.05 6.26
CA ARG A 110 -9.09 10.21 6.36
C ARG A 110 -8.03 10.78 5.44
N ALA A 111 -6.83 11.02 5.92
CA ALA A 111 -5.74 11.59 5.13
C ALA A 111 -4.52 10.68 5.17
N TRP A 112 -4.11 10.18 4.01
CA TRP A 112 -2.87 9.40 3.89
C TRP A 112 -1.65 10.32 3.76
N ALA A 113 -0.62 10.02 4.54
CA ALA A 113 0.71 10.56 4.39
C ALA A 113 1.67 9.44 3.98
N HIS A 114 1.80 9.22 2.67
CA HIS A 114 2.73 8.23 2.13
C HIS A 114 4.18 8.62 2.46
N GLY A 115 4.96 7.68 3.00
CA GLY A 115 6.32 7.94 3.49
C GLY A 115 6.41 8.73 4.81
N GLY A 116 5.29 9.15 5.40
CA GLY A 116 5.25 9.67 6.77
C GLY A 116 5.94 11.03 6.92
N HIS A 117 5.95 11.85 5.86
CA HIS A 117 6.68 13.12 5.84
C HIS A 117 6.25 14.04 7.01
N PRO A 118 7.18 14.63 7.80
CA PRO A 118 6.83 15.43 9.00
C PRO A 118 5.90 16.62 8.73
N ALA A 119 5.96 17.20 7.53
CA ALA A 119 5.04 18.25 7.11
C ALA A 119 3.57 17.78 7.06
N ALA A 120 3.31 16.52 6.68
CA ALA A 120 1.96 15.97 6.66
C ALA A 120 1.40 15.87 8.08
N ALA A 121 2.20 15.38 9.04
CA ALA A 121 1.83 15.36 10.45
C ALA A 121 1.47 16.76 10.99
N ALA A 122 2.26 17.78 10.62
CA ALA A 122 2.01 19.16 11.01
C ALA A 122 0.74 19.74 10.37
N LEU A 123 0.40 19.36 9.13
CA LEU A 123 -0.85 19.77 8.47
C LEU A 123 -2.05 19.08 9.10
N ALA A 124 -1.98 17.76 9.31
CA ALA A 124 -3.03 16.97 9.95
C ALA A 124 -3.41 17.54 11.33
N ALA A 125 -2.42 17.78 12.19
CA ALA A 125 -2.63 18.34 13.53
C ALA A 125 -3.29 19.74 13.50
N ARG A 126 -2.96 20.59 12.51
CA ARG A 126 -3.58 21.92 12.36
C ARG A 126 -5.06 21.86 12.03
N HIS A 127 -5.50 20.76 11.41
CA HIS A 127 -6.91 20.53 11.05
C HIS A 127 -7.60 19.57 12.03
N GLY A 128 -7.01 19.32 13.21
CA GLY A 128 -7.62 18.46 14.24
C GLY A 128 -7.61 16.97 13.92
N LEU A 129 -6.87 16.55 12.88
CA LEU A 129 -6.72 15.14 12.54
C LEU A 129 -5.61 14.51 13.41
N SER A 130 -5.84 13.27 13.85
CA SER A 130 -4.90 12.50 14.67
C SER A 130 -4.46 11.24 13.93
N PRO A 131 -3.23 10.73 14.13
CA PRO A 131 -2.82 9.47 13.52
C PRO A 131 -3.68 8.33 14.07
N VAL A 132 -4.23 7.50 13.18
CA VAL A 132 -5.12 6.39 13.52
C VAL A 132 -4.63 5.04 13.00
N ARG A 133 -3.71 5.03 12.03
CA ARG A 133 -3.14 3.81 11.46
C ARG A 133 -1.75 4.07 10.90
N ASP A 134 -0.82 3.19 11.24
CA ASP A 134 0.52 3.12 10.67
C ASP A 134 0.59 1.90 9.74
N LEU A 135 1.01 2.10 8.51
CA LEU A 135 1.26 1.04 7.54
C LEU A 135 2.75 1.03 7.19
N HIS A 136 3.46 0.06 7.74
CA HIS A 136 4.89 -0.08 7.50
C HIS A 136 5.14 -0.79 6.19
N ARG A 137 5.94 -0.16 5.32
CA ARG A 137 6.55 -0.82 4.17
C ARG A 137 7.92 -1.34 4.60
N LEU A 138 8.08 -2.66 4.60
CA LEU A 138 9.37 -3.28 4.89
C LEU A 138 10.01 -3.76 3.59
N LEU A 139 11.34 -3.72 3.52
CA LEU A 139 12.12 -4.18 2.37
C LEU A 139 13.20 -5.14 2.84
N ARG A 140 13.51 -6.14 2.00
CA ARG A 140 14.63 -7.05 2.17
C ARG A 140 15.41 -7.17 0.85
N PRO A 141 16.74 -6.93 0.86
CA PRO A 141 17.61 -7.27 -0.26
C PRO A 141 17.63 -8.78 -0.50
N LEU A 142 17.59 -9.18 -1.77
CA LEU A 142 17.70 -10.57 -2.21
C LEU A 142 19.03 -10.81 -2.93
N ARG A 143 19.36 -9.98 -3.92
CA ARG A 143 20.61 -10.15 -4.66
C ARG A 143 21.80 -9.86 -3.75
N GLY A 144 22.71 -10.83 -3.66
CA GLY A 144 23.92 -10.73 -2.83
C GLY A 144 23.69 -10.95 -1.33
N ALA A 145 22.47 -11.27 -0.90
CA ALA A 145 22.19 -11.61 0.49
C ALA A 145 22.85 -12.96 0.86
N ALA A 146 23.72 -12.95 1.86
CA ALA A 146 24.54 -14.11 2.26
C ALA A 146 23.76 -15.18 3.04
N ASP A 147 22.57 -14.84 3.53
CA ASP A 147 21.66 -15.69 4.31
C ASP A 147 20.61 -16.39 3.42
N LEU A 148 20.71 -16.29 2.10
CA LEU A 148 19.86 -17.01 1.15
C LEU A 148 20.49 -18.34 0.69
N PRO A 149 19.68 -19.40 0.49
CA PRO A 149 18.23 -19.46 0.76
C PRO A 149 17.91 -19.48 2.26
N LEU A 150 16.78 -18.87 2.64
CA LEU A 150 16.25 -18.97 4.00
C LEU A 150 15.85 -20.42 4.33
N PRO A 151 15.92 -20.86 5.60
CA PRO A 151 15.45 -22.18 6.00
C PRO A 151 13.94 -22.36 5.79
N GLU A 152 13.55 -23.30 4.93
CA GLU A 152 12.16 -23.67 4.61
C GLU A 152 11.68 -24.86 5.48
N GLU A 153 11.90 -24.78 6.80
CA GLU A 153 11.54 -25.86 7.72
C GLU A 153 10.03 -25.87 7.99
N MET A 154 9.29 -26.70 7.24
CA MET A 154 7.88 -26.93 7.48
C MET A 154 7.67 -27.65 8.82
N PRO A 155 6.75 -27.16 9.68
CA PRO A 155 6.32 -27.89 10.86
C PRO A 155 5.81 -29.29 10.50
N VAL A 156 6.05 -30.26 11.40
CA VAL A 156 5.63 -31.66 11.21
C VAL A 156 4.14 -31.76 10.89
N GLY A 157 3.79 -32.61 9.92
CA GLY A 157 2.41 -32.81 9.48
C GLY A 157 1.95 -31.82 8.40
N PHE A 158 2.85 -30.93 7.93
CA PHE A 158 2.58 -30.01 6.84
C PHE A 158 3.59 -30.16 5.70
N ARG A 159 3.09 -29.99 4.48
CA ARG A 159 3.90 -29.88 3.28
C ARG A 159 3.55 -28.62 2.51
N LEU A 160 4.53 -28.07 1.80
CA LEU A 160 4.35 -26.94 0.92
C LEU A 160 3.97 -27.41 -0.49
N ARG A 161 3.08 -26.70 -1.17
CA ARG A 161 2.85 -26.84 -2.62
C ARG A 161 2.36 -25.53 -3.22
N ALA A 162 2.48 -25.40 -4.54
CA ALA A 162 1.85 -24.32 -5.29
C ALA A 162 0.33 -24.44 -5.28
N PHE A 163 -0.34 -23.30 -5.40
CA PHE A 163 -1.76 -23.15 -5.68
C PHE A 163 -2.06 -23.71 -7.07
N GLU A 164 -3.18 -24.44 -7.17
CA GLU A 164 -3.66 -25.01 -8.42
C GLU A 164 -4.97 -24.29 -8.82
N PRO A 165 -4.93 -23.42 -9.85
CA PRO A 165 -6.13 -22.78 -10.38
C PRO A 165 -7.17 -23.81 -10.83
N GLY A 166 -8.44 -23.53 -10.56
CA GLY A 166 -9.59 -24.41 -10.79
C GLY A 166 -9.82 -25.45 -9.70
N ARG A 167 -8.97 -25.53 -8.67
CA ARG A 167 -9.05 -26.51 -7.58
C ARG A 167 -9.06 -25.86 -6.19
N ASP A 168 -8.15 -24.92 -5.94
CA ASP A 168 -7.85 -24.47 -4.58
C ASP A 168 -8.59 -23.21 -4.14
N GLU A 169 -9.31 -22.52 -5.03
CA GLU A 169 -9.94 -21.22 -4.80
C GLU A 169 -10.82 -21.22 -3.55
N GLN A 170 -11.72 -22.20 -3.43
CA GLN A 170 -12.65 -22.23 -2.29
C GLN A 170 -11.96 -22.51 -0.97
N GLU A 171 -10.96 -23.37 -0.98
CA GLU A 171 -10.23 -23.69 0.24
C GLU A 171 -9.33 -22.52 0.65
N TRP A 172 -8.70 -21.85 -0.33
CA TRP A 172 -7.96 -20.62 -0.07
C TRP A 172 -8.86 -19.51 0.47
N LEU A 173 -10.05 -19.29 -0.11
CA LEU A 173 -11.01 -18.28 0.37
C LEU A 173 -11.42 -18.53 1.82
N ARG A 174 -11.66 -19.80 2.18
CA ARG A 174 -11.94 -20.20 3.57
C ARG A 174 -10.79 -19.84 4.51
N VAL A 175 -9.55 -20.14 4.09
CA VAL A 175 -8.34 -19.83 4.89
C VAL A 175 -8.10 -18.33 5.00
N ASN A 176 -8.25 -17.59 3.91
CA ASN A 176 -8.10 -16.14 3.85
C ASN A 176 -9.12 -15.45 4.77
N ALA A 177 -10.40 -15.81 4.67
CA ALA A 177 -11.44 -15.28 5.57
C ALA A 177 -11.14 -15.59 7.05
N ALA A 178 -10.62 -16.78 7.36
CA ALA A 178 -10.28 -17.16 8.73
C ALA A 178 -9.03 -16.43 9.26
N ALA A 179 -7.99 -16.28 8.43
CA ALA A 179 -6.74 -15.62 8.81
C ALA A 179 -6.92 -14.10 8.99
N PHE A 180 -7.83 -13.50 8.22
CA PHE A 180 -8.07 -12.05 8.15
C PHE A 180 -9.45 -11.64 8.66
N ALA A 181 -10.07 -12.41 9.56
CA ALA A 181 -11.44 -12.17 10.02
C ALA A 181 -11.71 -10.76 10.59
N GLY A 182 -10.68 -10.10 11.12
CA GLY A 182 -10.75 -8.72 11.62
C GLY A 182 -10.33 -7.64 10.61
N HIS A 183 -9.85 -8.01 9.43
CA HIS A 183 -9.35 -7.07 8.43
C HIS A 183 -10.48 -6.64 7.48
N PRO A 184 -10.75 -5.33 7.32
CA PRO A 184 -11.92 -4.84 6.57
C PRO A 184 -11.90 -5.22 5.08
N GLU A 185 -10.71 -5.27 4.46
CA GLU A 185 -10.56 -5.56 3.03
C GLU A 185 -10.20 -7.02 2.76
N GLN A 186 -9.02 -7.47 3.21
CA GLN A 186 -8.49 -8.81 2.92
C GLN A 186 -9.44 -9.95 3.32
N GLY A 187 -10.09 -9.88 4.48
CA GLY A 187 -10.96 -10.95 4.99
C GLY A 187 -12.27 -11.14 4.22
N ARG A 188 -12.65 -10.20 3.35
CA ARG A 188 -13.93 -10.20 2.63
C ARG A 188 -13.80 -10.54 1.14
N MET A 189 -12.62 -10.97 0.70
CA MET A 189 -12.39 -11.33 -0.70
C MET A 189 -13.37 -12.41 -1.18
N THR A 190 -14.01 -12.17 -2.31
CA THR A 190 -14.94 -13.10 -2.96
C THR A 190 -14.22 -13.96 -4.02
N LEU A 191 -14.92 -14.99 -4.54
CA LEU A 191 -14.41 -15.79 -5.64
C LEU A 191 -14.20 -14.98 -6.92
N ASP A 192 -15.07 -14.01 -7.19
CA ASP A 192 -14.92 -13.14 -8.36
C ASP A 192 -13.73 -12.18 -8.19
N ASP A 193 -13.49 -11.68 -6.98
CA ASP A 193 -12.30 -10.85 -6.66
C ASP A 193 -10.99 -11.64 -6.83
N LEU A 194 -10.99 -12.91 -6.42
CA LEU A 194 -9.84 -13.80 -6.61
C LEU A 194 -9.61 -14.07 -8.09
N ARG A 195 -10.65 -14.43 -8.85
CA ARG A 195 -10.56 -14.69 -10.29
C ARG A 195 -10.09 -13.48 -11.09
N GLN A 196 -10.48 -12.27 -10.67
CA GLN A 196 -9.96 -11.04 -11.26
C GLN A 196 -8.44 -10.95 -11.06
N ARG A 197 -7.94 -11.25 -9.85
CA ARG A 197 -6.49 -11.28 -9.57
C ARG A 197 -5.76 -12.40 -10.31
N GLU A 198 -6.37 -13.58 -10.46
CA GLU A 198 -5.81 -14.68 -11.26
C GLU A 198 -5.69 -14.34 -12.76
N ALA A 199 -6.53 -13.42 -13.25
CA ALA A 199 -6.49 -12.94 -14.63
C ALA A 199 -5.45 -11.83 -14.88
N GLU A 200 -4.86 -11.28 -13.81
CA GLU A 200 -3.86 -10.22 -13.94
C GLU A 200 -2.54 -10.73 -14.52
N PRO A 201 -1.80 -9.93 -15.32
CA PRO A 201 -0.54 -10.36 -15.93
C PRO A 201 0.57 -10.73 -14.94
N TRP A 202 0.48 -10.26 -13.69
CA TRP A 202 1.45 -10.56 -12.62
C TRP A 202 1.16 -11.87 -11.90
N PHE A 203 0.01 -12.51 -12.14
CA PHE A 203 -0.36 -13.74 -11.45
C PHE A 203 0.55 -14.90 -11.86
N ASP A 204 1.19 -15.52 -10.87
CA ASP A 204 1.97 -16.74 -11.03
C ASP A 204 1.55 -17.77 -9.96
N PRO A 205 0.90 -18.88 -10.33
CA PRO A 205 0.51 -19.91 -9.36
C PRO A 205 1.72 -20.56 -8.67
N ALA A 206 2.92 -20.55 -9.28
CA ALA A 206 4.13 -21.08 -8.65
C ALA A 206 4.62 -20.19 -7.49
N GLY A 207 4.26 -18.91 -7.48
CA GLY A 207 4.50 -17.94 -6.41
C GLY A 207 3.38 -17.86 -5.37
N PHE A 208 2.30 -18.62 -5.57
CA PHE A 208 1.19 -18.71 -4.64
C PHE A 208 1.26 -20.03 -3.87
N LEU A 209 1.88 -19.99 -2.69
CA LEU A 209 2.28 -21.16 -1.93
C LEU A 209 1.26 -21.50 -0.85
N LEU A 210 0.90 -22.77 -0.74
CA LEU A 210 -0.04 -23.31 0.24
C LEU A 210 0.68 -24.27 1.20
N ALA A 211 0.46 -24.09 2.50
CA ALA A 211 0.79 -25.07 3.52
C ALA A 211 -0.42 -26.00 3.70
N VAL A 212 -0.29 -27.25 3.27
CA VAL A 212 -1.35 -28.25 3.36
C VAL A 212 -1.00 -29.33 4.36
N ARG A 213 -2.02 -29.89 5.01
CA ARG A 213 -1.85 -31.03 5.89
C ARG A 213 -1.38 -32.26 5.11
N GLU A 214 -0.46 -33.04 5.68
CA GLU A 214 0.03 -34.27 5.06
C GLU A 214 -1.00 -35.40 5.13
N ASP A 215 -1.75 -35.48 6.23
CA ASP A 215 -2.80 -36.48 6.46
C ASP A 215 -4.11 -36.16 5.74
N GLU A 216 -4.35 -34.89 5.42
CA GLU A 216 -5.50 -34.43 4.65
C GLU A 216 -5.07 -33.38 3.61
N PRO A 217 -4.53 -33.79 2.44
CA PRO A 217 -3.93 -32.87 1.46
C PRO A 217 -4.85 -31.82 0.84
N GLY A 218 -6.17 -31.96 1.03
CA GLY A 218 -7.18 -30.97 0.66
C GLY A 218 -7.34 -29.84 1.68
N THR A 219 -6.79 -29.98 2.89
CA THR A 219 -6.90 -28.98 3.95
C THR A 219 -5.69 -28.06 3.93
N VAL A 220 -5.96 -26.77 3.71
CA VAL A 220 -4.96 -25.70 3.77
C VAL A 220 -4.98 -25.07 5.17
N ALA A 221 -3.80 -24.91 5.75
CA ALA A 221 -3.60 -24.27 7.06
C ALA A 221 -3.03 -22.85 6.96
N GLY A 222 -2.44 -22.50 5.83
CA GLY A 222 -1.95 -21.16 5.55
C GLY A 222 -1.42 -21.04 4.13
N PHE A 223 -1.10 -19.81 3.75
CA PHE A 223 -0.60 -19.50 2.42
C PHE A 223 0.40 -18.34 2.45
N HIS A 224 1.17 -18.25 1.37
CA HIS A 224 1.99 -17.10 1.02
C HIS A 224 1.83 -16.81 -0.46
N TRP A 225 1.28 -15.66 -0.79
CA TRP A 225 1.12 -15.21 -2.16
C TRP A 225 2.17 -14.15 -2.47
N THR A 226 3.02 -14.40 -3.47
CA THR A 226 3.97 -13.42 -3.99
C THR A 226 3.40 -12.68 -5.19
N LYS A 227 3.82 -11.42 -5.37
CA LYS A 227 3.59 -10.64 -6.59
C LYS A 227 4.94 -10.12 -7.10
N VAL A 228 5.08 -9.97 -8.42
CA VAL A 228 6.22 -9.27 -9.03
C VAL A 228 5.71 -8.03 -9.73
N HIS A 229 6.20 -6.88 -9.31
CA HIS A 229 5.99 -5.62 -10.01
C HIS A 229 6.98 -5.52 -11.15
N ALA A 230 6.49 -5.19 -12.35
CA ALA A 230 7.35 -4.91 -13.49
C ALA A 230 8.27 -3.72 -13.17
N GLY A 231 9.52 -3.79 -13.64
CA GLY A 231 10.45 -2.67 -13.55
C GLY A 231 10.01 -1.50 -14.45
N GLY A 232 10.37 -0.28 -14.06
CA GLY A 232 10.20 0.93 -14.85
C GLY A 232 11.45 1.28 -15.65
N ALA A 233 11.47 2.46 -16.27
CA ALA A 233 12.64 2.96 -16.99
C ALA A 233 13.88 3.11 -16.08
N ASP A 234 13.66 3.41 -14.80
CA ASP A 234 14.72 3.79 -13.85
C ASP A 234 14.89 2.79 -12.68
N HIS A 235 14.07 1.74 -12.61
CA HIS A 235 14.17 0.73 -11.54
C HIS A 235 13.92 -0.69 -12.06
N GLY A 236 14.58 -1.66 -11.43
CA GLY A 236 14.37 -3.08 -11.72
C GLY A 236 12.99 -3.59 -11.26
N PRO A 237 12.64 -4.83 -11.61
CA PRO A 237 11.46 -5.49 -11.06
C PRO A 237 11.58 -5.67 -9.54
N LEU A 238 10.46 -5.57 -8.84
CA LEU A 238 10.39 -5.63 -7.38
C LEU A 238 9.45 -6.76 -6.94
N GLY A 239 9.94 -7.64 -6.07
CA GLY A 239 9.11 -8.68 -5.48
C GLY A 239 8.25 -8.11 -4.35
N GLU A 240 7.07 -8.67 -4.14
CA GLU A 240 6.18 -8.32 -3.03
C GLU A 240 5.69 -9.59 -2.33
N VAL A 241 5.68 -9.55 -0.99
CA VAL A 241 4.83 -10.43 -0.18
C VAL A 241 3.40 -9.87 -0.23
N TYR A 242 2.63 -10.33 -1.21
CA TYR A 242 1.31 -9.75 -1.52
C TYR A 242 0.30 -10.06 -0.40
N ALA A 243 0.28 -11.32 0.06
CA ALA A 243 -0.53 -11.70 1.22
C ALA A 243 0.02 -12.96 1.89
N VAL A 244 0.00 -12.96 3.23
CA VAL A 244 0.37 -14.13 4.06
C VAL A 244 -0.68 -14.33 5.12
N GLY A 245 -1.26 -15.54 5.16
CA GLY A 245 -2.29 -15.89 6.12
C GLY A 245 -2.06 -17.27 6.72
N VAL A 246 -2.32 -17.41 8.02
CA VAL A 246 -2.35 -18.70 8.72
C VAL A 246 -3.65 -18.76 9.52
N VAL A 247 -4.40 -19.86 9.39
CA VAL A 247 -5.66 -20.02 10.12
C VAL A 247 -5.40 -19.97 11.64
N PRO A 248 -6.32 -19.39 12.45
CA PRO A 248 -6.09 -19.19 13.88
C PRO A 248 -5.62 -20.43 14.65
N GLY A 249 -6.17 -21.61 14.33
CA GLY A 249 -5.81 -22.88 14.99
C GLY A 249 -4.37 -23.37 14.74
N HIS A 250 -3.65 -22.77 13.80
CA HIS A 250 -2.26 -23.12 13.50
C HIS A 250 -1.29 -21.93 13.62
N GLN A 251 -1.72 -20.81 14.20
CA GLN A 251 -0.83 -19.70 14.53
C GLN A 251 0.15 -20.08 15.65
N GLY A 252 1.31 -19.43 15.69
CA GLY A 252 2.36 -19.74 16.68
C GLY A 252 3.10 -21.06 16.48
N THR A 253 2.77 -21.84 15.45
CA THR A 253 3.41 -23.14 15.14
C THR A 253 4.70 -23.02 14.32
N GLY A 254 5.02 -21.82 13.84
CA GLY A 254 6.12 -21.57 12.88
C GLY A 254 5.70 -21.58 11.41
N LEU A 255 4.44 -21.92 11.08
CA LEU A 255 3.95 -21.95 9.69
C LEU A 255 4.15 -20.62 8.95
N GLY A 256 3.81 -19.49 9.56
CA GLY A 256 3.98 -18.17 8.93
C GLY A 256 5.43 -17.88 8.56
N ARG A 257 6.38 -18.34 9.39
CA ARG A 257 7.82 -18.22 9.12
C ARG A 257 8.27 -19.09 7.96
N ALA A 258 7.85 -20.36 7.94
CA ALA A 258 8.19 -21.29 6.86
C ALA A 258 7.61 -20.83 5.52
N LEU A 259 6.35 -20.39 5.53
CA LEU A 259 5.65 -19.82 4.36
C LEU A 259 6.36 -18.57 3.82
N THR A 260 6.73 -17.63 4.69
CA THR A 260 7.45 -16.41 4.29
C THR A 260 8.86 -16.73 3.78
N ALA A 261 9.59 -17.63 4.43
CA ALA A 261 10.89 -18.08 3.94
C ALA A 261 10.79 -18.66 2.52
N ALA A 262 9.80 -19.53 2.28
CA ALA A 262 9.59 -20.14 0.97
C ALA A 262 9.19 -19.12 -0.11
N GLY A 263 8.31 -18.17 0.21
CA GLY A 263 7.93 -17.09 -0.70
C GLY A 263 9.10 -16.19 -1.07
N VAL A 264 9.94 -15.84 -0.10
CA VAL A 264 11.14 -15.04 -0.39
C VAL A 264 12.16 -15.82 -1.20
N ASN A 265 12.39 -17.10 -0.89
CA ASN A 265 13.28 -17.94 -1.70
C ASN A 265 12.75 -18.13 -3.12
N HIS A 266 11.43 -18.21 -3.31
CA HIS A 266 10.81 -18.22 -4.63
C HIS A 266 11.17 -16.96 -5.42
N LEU A 267 10.96 -15.77 -4.84
CA LEU A 267 11.31 -14.49 -5.47
C LEU A 267 12.81 -14.34 -5.74
N ALA A 268 13.67 -14.80 -4.82
CA ALA A 268 15.12 -14.79 -5.01
C ALA A 268 15.56 -15.68 -6.19
N ARG A 269 14.93 -16.84 -6.38
CA ARG A 269 15.20 -17.74 -7.52
C ARG A 269 14.80 -17.13 -8.87
N GLN A 270 13.89 -16.14 -8.88
CA GLN A 270 13.57 -15.37 -10.08
C GLN A 270 14.62 -14.28 -10.41
N GLY A 271 15.65 -14.12 -9.57
CA GLY A 271 16.75 -13.19 -9.80
C GLY A 271 16.44 -11.74 -9.44
N LEU A 272 15.36 -11.49 -8.69
CA LEU A 272 14.97 -10.16 -8.21
C LEU A 272 16.02 -9.59 -7.24
N ASP A 273 16.16 -8.27 -7.26
CA ASP A 273 17.11 -7.57 -6.40
C ASP A 273 16.60 -7.46 -4.97
N GLU A 274 15.30 -7.22 -4.78
CA GLU A 274 14.68 -6.93 -3.49
C GLU A 274 13.24 -7.49 -3.42
N VAL A 275 12.74 -7.66 -2.19
CA VAL A 275 11.34 -7.96 -1.89
C VAL A 275 10.80 -6.99 -0.84
N MET A 276 9.59 -6.49 -1.05
CA MET A 276 8.88 -5.61 -0.15
C MET A 276 7.62 -6.25 0.43
N LEU A 277 7.07 -5.65 1.48
CA LEU A 277 5.78 -6.00 2.04
C LEU A 277 5.15 -4.80 2.76
N TYR A 278 3.84 -4.88 2.98
CA TYR A 278 3.10 -3.98 3.85
C TYR A 278 2.63 -4.71 5.11
N VAL A 279 2.70 -4.04 6.25
CA VAL A 279 2.22 -4.58 7.54
C VAL A 279 1.70 -3.45 8.43
N ASP A 280 0.54 -3.66 9.05
CA ASP A 280 0.01 -2.72 10.04
C ASP A 280 0.94 -2.63 11.25
N GLY A 281 1.17 -1.40 11.75
CA GLY A 281 2.10 -1.12 12.84
C GLY A 281 1.70 -1.70 14.19
N ASP A 282 0.42 -2.02 14.37
CA ASP A 282 -0.07 -2.71 15.57
C ASP A 282 0.10 -4.24 15.49
N ASN A 283 0.47 -4.79 14.33
CA ASN A 283 0.72 -6.22 14.15
C ASN A 283 2.15 -6.61 14.60
N ALA A 284 2.38 -6.50 15.90
CA ALA A 284 3.68 -6.77 16.51
C ALA A 284 4.19 -8.20 16.25
N ALA A 285 3.29 -9.17 16.02
CA ALA A 285 3.68 -10.54 15.70
C ALA A 285 4.28 -10.65 14.28
N ALA A 286 3.65 -10.02 13.29
CA ALA A 286 4.13 -9.98 11.91
C ALA A 286 5.42 -9.15 11.80
N LEU A 287 5.50 -7.98 12.47
CA LEU A 287 6.71 -7.16 12.49
C LEU A 287 7.93 -7.95 12.98
N ARG A 288 7.82 -8.63 14.14
CA ARG A 288 8.91 -9.47 14.67
C ARG A 288 9.28 -10.62 13.73
N LEU A 289 8.30 -11.21 13.06
CA LEU A 289 8.54 -12.25 12.08
C LEU A 289 9.36 -11.72 10.90
N TYR A 290 8.95 -10.61 10.32
CA TYR A 290 9.61 -10.03 9.15
C TYR A 290 11.02 -9.53 9.48
N GLU A 291 11.21 -8.86 10.63
CA GLU A 291 12.53 -8.47 11.13
C GLU A 291 13.46 -9.68 11.28
N ALA A 292 12.97 -10.79 11.85
CA ALA A 292 13.74 -12.03 11.99
C ALA A 292 14.09 -12.70 10.65
N LEU A 293 13.37 -12.37 9.58
CA LEU A 293 13.64 -12.82 8.21
C LEU A 293 14.47 -11.81 7.41
N GLY A 294 14.99 -10.76 8.05
CA GLY A 294 15.90 -9.80 7.45
C GLY A 294 15.23 -8.64 6.73
N PHE A 295 13.90 -8.51 6.83
CA PHE A 295 13.20 -7.30 6.42
C PHE A 295 13.54 -6.15 7.35
N ARG A 296 13.60 -4.94 6.79
CA ARG A 296 13.88 -3.72 7.52
C ARG A 296 12.84 -2.66 7.15
N PRO A 297 12.51 -1.74 8.07
CA PRO A 297 11.70 -0.58 7.74
C PRO A 297 12.31 0.15 6.55
N TRP A 298 11.50 0.34 5.52
CA TRP A 298 11.86 1.09 4.33
C TRP A 298 11.07 2.40 4.30
N HIS A 299 9.74 2.31 4.46
CA HIS A 299 8.85 3.48 4.54
C HIS A 299 7.73 3.26 5.57
N LEU A 300 7.08 4.36 5.97
CA LEU A 300 5.95 4.37 6.88
C LEU A 300 4.87 5.25 6.27
N ASP A 301 3.73 4.68 5.94
CA ASP A 301 2.55 5.45 5.58
C ASP A 301 1.71 5.66 6.83
N VAL A 302 1.26 6.90 7.06
CA VAL A 302 0.44 7.23 8.24
C VAL A 302 -0.91 7.73 7.79
N MET A 303 -1.97 7.10 8.27
CA MET A 303 -3.33 7.61 8.11
C MET A 303 -3.67 8.50 9.30
N TYR A 304 -4.07 9.74 9.00
CA TYR A 304 -4.66 10.66 9.96
C TYR A 304 -6.18 10.67 9.78
N ALA A 305 -6.93 10.72 10.87
CA ALA A 305 -8.38 10.85 10.78
C ALA A 305 -8.94 11.82 11.83
N GLY A 306 -10.13 12.35 11.54
CA GLY A 306 -10.88 13.26 12.39
C GLY A 306 -12.11 13.79 11.67
N ASP A 307 -12.98 14.46 12.42
CA ASP A 307 -14.20 15.06 11.87
C ASP A 307 -13.98 16.55 11.62
N LEU A 308 -14.27 16.98 10.39
CA LEU A 308 -14.31 18.40 10.05
C LEU A 308 -15.70 18.98 10.33
N PRO A 309 -15.76 20.18 10.94
CA PRO A 309 -17.03 20.83 11.25
C PRO A 309 -17.79 21.21 9.98
N ALA A 310 -19.11 21.30 10.11
CA ALA A 310 -20.00 21.81 9.07
C ALA A 310 -19.86 23.31 8.83
#